data_AF-A0AAW2IAU9-F1
#
_entry.id   AF-A0AAW2IAU9-F1
#
_cell.length_a   1.000
_cell.length_b   1.000
_cell.length_c   1.000
_cell.angle_alpha   90.00
_cell.angle_beta   90.00
_cell.angle_gamma   90.00
#
_symmetry.space_group_name_H-M   'P 1'
#
loop_
_entity.id
_entity.type
_entity.pdbx_description
1 polymer ?
#
loop_
_entity_poly.entity_id
_entity_poly.type
_entity_poly.pdbx_seq_one_letter_code
_entity_poly.pdbx_strand_id
1 'polypeptide(L)'
;MNNKYYYFTRTKGLFRICYPKEKPKSVQIYLSPVETHCSNIDYYIPDVDNITKEFNDDAMARLHMGRSMIALFILSFLAVFIAFWTGVTGCWRRSPGNITATAILMLFACLFSAGSMGLWHGVEYFEKEKAVGEEFYHEWNNALRENTVITYDWSYFVAWVGVGFSLISAILFSGAAICLRSEREKEEAVNMQYLMPVYPQKQQYAYAGYPAPYYHGPQYAPGPGPYSY
;
A
#
# COMPACT_ATOMS: atom_id res chain seq x y z
N MET A 1 -46.64 -5.79 14.39
CA MET A 1 -45.47 -5.39 13.57
C MET A 1 -44.25 -6.14 14.09
N ASN A 2 -43.49 -6.78 13.22
CA ASN A 2 -42.34 -7.58 13.62
C ASN A 2 -41.23 -6.63 14.10
N ASN A 3 -40.91 -6.62 15.40
CA ASN A 3 -40.03 -5.60 16.02
C ASN A 3 -38.53 -5.88 15.80
N LYS A 4 -38.17 -6.87 14.97
CA LYS A 4 -36.78 -7.26 14.75
C LYS A 4 -36.07 -6.24 13.86
N TYR A 5 -34.82 -5.94 14.20
CA TYR A 5 -34.02 -4.86 13.61
C TYR A 5 -33.75 -4.97 12.10
N TYR A 6 -33.89 -6.16 11.51
CA TYR A 6 -33.65 -6.40 10.08
C TYR A 6 -34.87 -6.16 9.18
N TYR A 7 -36.04 -5.87 9.76
CA TYR A 7 -37.21 -5.39 9.01
C TYR A 7 -37.16 -3.88 8.71
N PHE A 8 -36.22 -3.16 9.32
CA PHE A 8 -36.11 -1.71 9.20
C PHE A 8 -35.08 -1.32 8.15
N THR A 9 -35.36 -0.24 7.40
CA THR A 9 -34.37 0.38 6.51
C THR A 9 -33.16 0.82 7.33
N ARG A 10 -31.98 0.37 6.91
CA ARG A 10 -30.72 0.60 7.62
C ARG A 10 -29.58 0.84 6.65
N THR A 11 -28.62 1.65 7.07
CA THR A 11 -27.33 1.84 6.39
C THR A 11 -26.24 1.19 7.22
N LYS A 12 -25.45 0.31 6.59
CA LYS A 12 -24.36 -0.42 7.23
C LYS A 12 -23.03 0.19 6.82
N GLY A 13 -22.28 0.70 7.80
CA GLY A 13 -20.90 1.09 7.65
C GLY A 13 -19.94 0.01 8.17
N LEU A 14 -18.68 0.38 8.34
CA LEU A 14 -17.66 -0.51 8.89
C LEU A 14 -17.83 -0.74 10.41
N PHE A 15 -18.24 0.29 11.15
CA PHE A 15 -18.29 0.24 12.62
C PHE A 15 -19.69 0.38 13.22
N ARG A 16 -20.66 0.80 12.40
CA ARG A 16 -22.01 1.12 12.87
C ARG A 16 -23.06 0.79 11.83
N ILE A 17 -24.26 0.50 12.32
CA ILE A 17 -25.48 0.36 11.54
C ILE A 17 -26.41 1.49 11.97
N CYS A 18 -26.90 2.28 11.03
CA CYS A 18 -27.75 3.43 11.31
C CYS A 18 -29.14 3.26 10.70
N TYR A 19 -30.14 3.81 11.36
CA TYR A 19 -31.56 3.70 11.03
C TYR A 19 -32.12 5.09 10.72
N PRO A 20 -32.15 5.51 9.44
CA PRO A 20 -32.51 6.88 9.07
C PRO A 20 -34.01 7.18 9.16
N LYS A 21 -34.88 6.17 9.00
CA LYS A 21 -36.33 6.34 8.95
C LYS A 21 -37.02 5.98 10.26
N GLU A 22 -36.83 4.73 10.69
CA GLU A 22 -37.59 4.13 11.79
C GLU A 22 -36.66 3.44 12.78
N LYS A 23 -37.01 3.52 14.07
CA LYS A 23 -36.16 3.06 15.17
C LYS A 23 -36.60 1.68 15.65
N PRO A 24 -35.77 0.63 15.53
CA PRO A 24 -36.07 -0.65 16.14
C PRO A 24 -35.96 -0.55 17.66
N LYS A 25 -36.94 -1.10 18.38
CA LYS A 25 -36.87 -1.23 19.86
C LYS A 25 -36.04 -2.46 20.31
N SER A 26 -35.67 -3.33 19.38
CA SER A 26 -34.96 -4.59 19.68
C SER A 26 -33.46 -4.44 19.90
N VAL A 27 -32.88 -3.27 19.60
CA VAL A 27 -31.43 -3.04 19.70
C VAL A 27 -31.19 -1.74 20.45
N GLN A 28 -30.12 -1.70 21.25
CA GLN A 28 -29.67 -0.47 21.89
C GLN A 28 -29.13 0.48 20.82
N ILE A 29 -29.80 1.62 20.66
CA ILE A 29 -29.44 2.66 19.70
C ILE A 29 -29.04 3.93 20.43
N TYR A 30 -28.01 4.60 19.94
CA TYR A 30 -27.57 5.91 20.39
C TYR A 30 -27.77 6.94 19.28
N LEU A 31 -27.85 8.22 19.65
CA LEU A 31 -27.91 9.32 18.67
C LEU A 31 -26.49 9.66 18.23
N SER A 32 -26.21 9.53 16.93
CA SER A 32 -24.91 9.88 16.37
C SER A 32 -24.77 11.41 16.23
N PRO A 33 -23.55 11.94 16.07
CA PRO A 33 -23.32 13.38 15.86
C PRO A 33 -23.99 13.97 14.62
N VAL A 34 -24.45 13.12 13.68
CA VAL A 34 -25.17 13.52 12.47
C VAL A 34 -26.69 13.31 12.66
N GLU A 35 -27.15 13.34 13.90
CA GLU A 35 -28.56 13.19 14.32
C GLU A 35 -29.27 11.92 13.82
N THR A 36 -28.50 10.88 13.48
CA THR A 36 -29.03 9.58 13.07
C THR A 36 -28.92 8.57 14.19
N HIS A 37 -29.94 7.73 14.36
CA HIS A 37 -29.93 6.67 15.37
C HIS A 37 -29.12 5.47 14.88
N CYS A 38 -28.10 5.09 15.63
CA CYS A 38 -27.18 4.03 15.23
C CYS A 38 -26.93 3.02 16.36
N SER A 39 -26.56 1.80 15.98
CA SER A 39 -26.00 0.78 16.84
C SER A 39 -24.58 0.45 16.36
N ASN A 40 -23.70 0.05 17.28
CA ASN A 40 -22.34 -0.37 16.91
C ASN A 40 -22.35 -1.80 16.35
N ILE A 41 -21.43 -2.07 15.43
CA ILE A 41 -21.13 -3.42 14.98
C ILE A 41 -20.13 -4.00 15.95
N ASP A 42 -20.48 -5.14 16.55
CA ASP A 42 -19.59 -5.82 17.48
C ASP A 42 -18.66 -6.79 16.74
N TYR A 43 -17.36 -6.62 16.96
CA TYR A 43 -16.30 -7.51 16.49
C TYR A 43 -15.74 -8.39 17.61
N TYR A 44 -16.31 -8.35 18.81
CA TYR A 44 -15.98 -9.16 19.99
C TYR A 44 -14.50 -9.07 20.41
N ILE A 45 -14.00 -7.84 20.65
CA ILE A 45 -12.61 -7.60 21.06
C ILE A 45 -12.64 -6.78 22.38
N PRO A 46 -12.50 -7.39 23.57
CA PRO A 46 -12.23 -8.80 23.90
C PRO A 46 -13.51 -9.63 24.09
N ASP A 47 -13.44 -10.95 23.86
CA ASP A 47 -14.56 -11.88 24.11
C ASP A 47 -14.65 -12.24 25.60
N VAL A 48 -14.95 -11.24 26.43
CA VAL A 48 -14.99 -11.37 27.90
C VAL A 48 -16.05 -12.39 28.33
N ASP A 49 -17.18 -12.40 27.62
CA ASP A 49 -18.34 -13.23 27.94
C ASP A 49 -18.32 -14.60 27.22
N ASN A 50 -17.24 -14.91 26.47
CA ASN A 50 -17.08 -16.14 25.67
C ASN A 50 -18.22 -16.38 24.66
N ILE A 51 -18.85 -15.31 24.16
CA ILE A 51 -19.99 -15.37 23.25
C ILE A 51 -19.58 -16.04 21.93
N THR A 52 -18.33 -15.87 21.51
CA THR A 52 -17.86 -16.45 20.24
C THR A 52 -17.73 -17.97 20.27
N LYS A 53 -17.79 -18.63 21.45
CA LYS A 53 -17.76 -20.09 21.55
C LYS A 53 -19.00 -20.78 21.01
N GLU A 54 -20.13 -20.07 20.98
CA GLU A 54 -21.39 -20.60 20.46
C GLU A 54 -21.52 -20.42 18.93
N PHE A 55 -20.53 -19.77 18.30
CA PHE A 55 -20.59 -19.49 16.88
C PHE A 55 -20.27 -20.74 16.06
N ASN A 56 -21.09 -20.97 15.03
CA ASN A 56 -20.79 -21.97 14.01
C ASN A 56 -19.55 -21.56 13.18
N ASP A 57 -18.94 -22.51 12.48
CA ASP A 57 -17.73 -22.32 11.69
C ASP A 57 -17.87 -21.17 10.66
N ASP A 58 -19.02 -21.08 9.98
CA ASP A 58 -19.29 -19.99 9.02
C ASP A 58 -19.40 -18.62 9.69
N ALA A 59 -19.98 -18.56 10.89
CA ALA A 59 -20.09 -17.33 11.67
C ALA A 59 -18.71 -16.87 12.18
N MET A 60 -17.87 -17.82 12.59
CA MET A 60 -16.48 -17.57 12.98
C MET A 60 -15.63 -17.12 11.80
N ALA A 61 -15.75 -17.78 10.64
CA ALA A 61 -15.05 -17.37 9.42
C ALA A 61 -15.41 -15.93 9.05
N ARG A 62 -16.71 -15.59 9.04
CA ARG A 62 -17.20 -14.23 8.81
C ARG A 62 -16.62 -13.22 9.79
N LEU A 63 -16.58 -13.55 11.08
CA LEU A 63 -16.01 -12.69 12.11
C LEU A 63 -14.52 -12.44 11.88
N HIS A 64 -13.75 -13.48 11.55
CA HIS A 64 -12.33 -13.35 11.26
C HIS A 64 -12.06 -12.53 9.99
N MET A 65 -12.83 -12.72 8.93
CA MET A 65 -12.76 -11.87 7.75
C MET A 65 -13.07 -10.41 8.09
N GLY A 66 -14.10 -10.17 8.92
CA GLY A 66 -14.47 -8.84 9.38
C GLY A 66 -13.36 -8.13 10.18
N ARG A 67 -12.70 -8.84 11.09
CA ARG A 67 -11.57 -8.31 11.87
C ARG A 67 -10.34 -8.04 11.00
N SER A 68 -10.00 -9.00 10.12
CA SER A 68 -8.86 -8.89 9.20
C SER A 68 -9.04 -7.73 8.21
N MET A 69 -10.26 -7.51 7.72
CA MET A 69 -10.59 -6.36 6.89
C MET A 69 -10.22 -5.04 7.58
N ILE A 70 -10.66 -4.83 8.84
CA ILE A 70 -10.34 -3.61 9.60
C ILE A 70 -8.82 -3.48 9.78
N ALA A 71 -8.14 -4.57 10.17
CA ALA A 71 -6.70 -4.56 10.36
C ALA A 71 -5.95 -4.17 9.08
N LEU A 72 -6.35 -4.69 7.92
CA LEU A 72 -5.75 -4.33 6.64
C LEU A 72 -5.99 -2.86 6.26
N PHE A 73 -7.17 -2.31 6.55
CA PHE A 73 -7.39 -0.86 6.34
C PHE A 73 -6.49 -0.02 7.23
N ILE A 74 -6.31 -0.39 8.50
CA ILE A 74 -5.38 0.30 9.42
C ILE A 74 -3.95 0.25 8.87
N LEU A 75 -3.48 -0.92 8.45
CA LEU A 75 -2.15 -1.07 7.86
C LEU A 75 -1.99 -0.27 6.56
N SER A 76 -3.03 -0.22 5.73
CA SER A 76 -3.05 0.62 4.52
C SER A 76 -2.92 2.11 4.87
N PHE A 77 -3.69 2.62 5.84
CA PHE A 77 -3.59 4.02 6.27
C PHE A 77 -2.23 4.35 6.87
N LEU A 78 -1.63 3.44 7.66
CA LEU A 78 -0.28 3.62 8.19
C LEU A 78 0.76 3.66 7.06
N ALA A 79 0.65 2.78 6.07
CA ALA A 79 1.53 2.79 4.90
C ALA A 79 1.41 4.09 4.10
N VAL A 80 0.20 4.61 3.87
CA VAL A 80 -0.03 5.92 3.22
C VAL A 80 0.58 7.06 4.05
N PHE A 81 0.38 7.04 5.37
CA PHE A 81 0.92 8.07 6.26
C PHE A 81 2.45 8.11 6.21
N ILE A 82 3.12 6.95 6.26
CA ILE A 82 4.58 6.87 6.12
C ILE A 82 5.01 7.29 4.72
N ALA A 83 4.31 6.82 3.68
CA ALA A 83 4.58 7.16 2.28
C ALA A 83 4.53 8.68 2.03
N PHE A 84 3.61 9.39 2.67
CA PHE A 84 3.50 10.84 2.58
C PHE A 84 4.80 11.52 3.04
N TRP A 85 5.31 11.18 4.23
CA TRP A 85 6.53 11.77 4.77
C TRP A 85 7.78 11.34 4.01
N THR A 86 7.87 10.07 3.62
CA THR A 86 9.00 9.58 2.79
C THR A 86 8.99 10.22 1.40
N GLY A 87 7.80 10.46 0.84
CA GLY A 87 7.62 11.11 -0.45
C GLY A 87 8.04 12.57 -0.42
N VAL A 88 7.56 13.34 0.57
CA VAL A 88 7.95 14.74 0.76
C VAL A 88 9.47 14.87 0.94
N THR A 89 10.07 14.04 1.80
CA THR A 89 11.53 14.07 2.01
C THR A 89 12.31 13.62 0.77
N GLY A 90 11.78 12.64 0.02
CA GLY A 90 12.36 12.17 -1.23
C GLY A 90 12.35 13.23 -2.33
N CYS A 91 11.24 13.94 -2.50
CA CYS A 91 11.12 15.02 -3.46
C CYS A 91 12.03 16.20 -3.07
N TRP A 92 12.02 16.60 -1.79
CA TRP A 92 12.84 17.72 -1.29
C TRP A 92 14.34 17.49 -1.50
N ARG A 93 14.83 16.29 -1.16
CA ARG A 93 16.25 15.94 -1.30
C ARG A 93 16.60 15.36 -2.67
N ARG A 94 15.64 15.29 -3.60
CA ARG A 94 15.76 14.59 -4.89
C ARG A 94 16.42 13.20 -4.74
N SER A 95 16.04 12.47 -3.69
CA SER A 95 16.66 11.19 -3.33
C SER A 95 15.98 10.03 -4.05
N PRO A 96 16.64 9.33 -5.00
CA PRO A 96 16.04 8.20 -5.72
C PRO A 96 15.67 7.04 -4.78
N GLY A 97 16.40 6.88 -3.66
CA GLY A 97 16.09 5.86 -2.65
C GLY A 97 14.77 6.13 -1.93
N ASN A 98 14.54 7.38 -1.49
CA ASN A 98 13.31 7.74 -0.77
C ASN A 98 12.08 7.70 -1.69
N ILE A 99 12.25 8.08 -2.96
CA ILE A 99 11.17 7.98 -3.96
C ILE A 99 10.84 6.51 -4.24
N THR A 100 11.84 5.64 -4.39
CA THR A 100 11.63 4.19 -4.49
C THR A 100 10.88 3.64 -3.28
N ALA A 101 11.30 4.00 -2.06
CA ALA A 101 10.64 3.57 -0.83
C ALA A 101 9.16 4.02 -0.79
N THR A 102 8.89 5.24 -1.23
CA THR A 102 7.52 5.78 -1.32
C THR A 102 6.67 4.99 -2.31
N ALA A 103 7.22 4.61 -3.47
CA ALA A 103 6.53 3.76 -4.44
C ALA A 103 6.15 2.39 -3.85
N ILE A 104 7.08 1.75 -3.13
CA ILE A 104 6.85 0.46 -2.46
C ILE A 104 5.77 0.59 -1.39
N LEU A 105 5.83 1.64 -0.56
CA LEU A 105 4.82 1.88 0.49
C LEU A 105 3.43 2.13 -0.10
N MET A 106 3.33 2.90 -1.19
CA MET A 106 2.07 3.11 -1.91
C MET A 106 1.54 1.82 -2.53
N LEU A 107 2.42 0.93 -3.02
CA LEU A 107 2.02 -0.38 -3.51
C LEU A 107 1.48 -1.26 -2.37
N PHE A 108 2.12 -1.28 -1.19
CA PHE A 108 1.58 -1.97 -0.02
C PHE A 108 0.24 -1.40 0.42
N ALA A 109 0.09 -0.07 0.45
CA ALA A 109 -1.18 0.58 0.75
C ALA A 109 -2.29 0.13 -0.22
N CYS A 110 -1.98 0.04 -1.52
CA CYS A 110 -2.90 -0.48 -2.54
C CYS A 110 -3.27 -1.95 -2.27
N LEU A 111 -2.29 -2.82 -2.04
CA LEU A 111 -2.54 -4.25 -1.82
C LEU A 111 -3.34 -4.50 -0.55
N PHE A 112 -3.05 -3.79 0.55
CA PHE A 112 -3.81 -3.92 1.80
C PHE A 112 -5.22 -3.35 1.69
N SER A 113 -5.42 -2.22 1.01
CA SER A 113 -6.76 -1.66 0.81
C SER A 113 -7.61 -2.51 -0.14
N ALA A 114 -7.02 -3.02 -1.24
CA ALA A 114 -7.68 -3.96 -2.14
C ALA A 114 -8.02 -5.28 -1.42
N GLY A 115 -7.08 -5.83 -0.63
CA GLY A 115 -7.32 -7.02 0.18
C GLY A 115 -8.42 -6.81 1.23
N SER A 116 -8.46 -5.63 1.86
CA SER A 116 -9.52 -5.27 2.78
C SER A 116 -10.90 -5.21 2.11
N MET A 117 -11.00 -4.56 0.94
CA MET A 117 -12.22 -4.56 0.13
C MET A 117 -12.63 -5.97 -0.31
N GLY A 118 -11.68 -6.82 -0.65
CA GLY A 118 -11.93 -8.23 -0.96
C GLY A 118 -12.52 -8.99 0.23
N LEU A 119 -11.97 -8.79 1.44
CA LEU A 119 -12.53 -9.37 2.66
C LEU A 119 -13.90 -8.77 3.01
N TRP A 120 -14.13 -7.48 2.76
CA TRP A 120 -15.45 -6.86 2.96
C TRP A 120 -16.52 -7.53 2.10
N HIS A 121 -16.23 -7.75 0.81
CA HIS A 121 -17.11 -8.52 -0.07
C HIS A 121 -17.24 -9.98 0.36
N GLY A 122 -16.17 -10.58 0.91
CA GLY A 122 -16.22 -11.90 1.52
C GLY A 122 -17.22 -11.96 2.69
N VAL A 123 -17.17 -10.99 3.60
CA VAL A 123 -18.15 -10.88 4.71
C VAL A 123 -19.56 -10.72 4.16
N GLU A 124 -19.77 -9.86 3.17
CA GLU A 124 -21.08 -9.66 2.54
C GLU A 124 -21.62 -10.95 1.91
N TYR A 125 -20.77 -11.68 1.18
CA TYR A 125 -21.13 -12.97 0.60
C TYR A 125 -21.53 -13.98 1.67
N PHE A 126 -20.78 -14.05 2.78
CA PHE A 126 -21.14 -14.92 3.90
C PHE A 126 -22.48 -14.52 4.50
N GLU A 127 -22.77 -13.24 4.70
CA GLU A 127 -24.06 -12.78 5.25
C GLU A 127 -25.25 -13.05 4.33
N LYS A 128 -25.03 -13.14 3.02
CA LYS A 128 -26.08 -13.40 2.04
C LYS A 128 -26.34 -14.88 1.78
N GLU A 129 -25.27 -15.66 1.66
CA GLU A 129 -25.33 -17.01 1.08
C GLU A 129 -24.97 -18.14 2.06
N LYS A 130 -24.22 -17.86 3.14
CA LYS A 130 -23.70 -18.91 4.03
C LYS A 130 -24.15 -18.81 5.47
N ALA A 131 -24.35 -17.61 5.99
CA ALA A 131 -24.71 -17.40 7.37
C ALA A 131 -26.15 -17.89 7.62
N VAL A 132 -26.30 -18.71 8.65
CA VAL A 132 -27.55 -19.31 9.09
C VAL A 132 -28.04 -18.53 10.31
N GLY A 133 -29.31 -18.13 10.32
CA GLY A 133 -29.92 -17.28 11.33
C GLY A 133 -31.02 -16.41 10.72
N GLU A 134 -32.10 -16.18 11.49
CA GLU A 134 -33.29 -15.46 11.03
C GLU A 134 -33.01 -14.00 10.62
N GLU A 135 -31.85 -13.46 11.02
CA GLU A 135 -31.35 -12.14 10.66
C GLU A 135 -30.61 -12.09 9.31
N PHE A 136 -30.20 -13.23 8.76
CA PHE A 136 -29.45 -13.32 7.52
C PHE A 136 -30.37 -13.56 6.32
N TYR A 137 -29.94 -13.03 5.17
CA TYR A 137 -30.77 -12.96 3.96
C TYR A 137 -31.29 -14.33 3.50
N HIS A 138 -30.49 -15.37 3.69
CA HIS A 138 -30.82 -16.74 3.31
C HIS A 138 -32.09 -17.27 4.02
N GLU A 139 -32.30 -16.92 5.30
CA GLU A 139 -33.44 -17.39 6.10
C GLU A 139 -34.58 -16.38 6.23
N TRP A 140 -34.50 -15.24 5.54
CA TRP A 140 -35.60 -14.29 5.53
C TRP A 140 -36.84 -14.88 4.85
N ASN A 141 -38.02 -14.53 5.37
CA ASN A 141 -39.27 -14.89 4.74
C ASN A 141 -39.40 -14.23 3.35
N ASN A 142 -40.20 -14.86 2.47
CA ASN A 142 -40.35 -14.40 1.08
C ASN A 142 -40.81 -12.95 1.00
N ALA A 143 -41.75 -12.55 1.88
CA ALA A 143 -42.24 -11.18 1.94
C ALA A 143 -41.13 -10.16 2.21
N LEU A 144 -40.19 -10.43 3.12
CA LEU A 144 -39.07 -9.52 3.38
C LEU A 144 -38.08 -9.51 2.21
N ARG A 145 -37.76 -10.68 1.63
CA ARG A 145 -36.82 -10.77 0.50
C ARG A 145 -37.32 -10.02 -0.72
N GLU A 146 -38.60 -10.19 -1.09
CA GLU A 146 -39.21 -9.53 -2.25
C GLU A 146 -39.34 -8.01 -2.10
N ASN A 147 -39.44 -7.52 -0.86
CA ASN A 147 -39.59 -6.10 -0.57
C ASN A 147 -38.28 -5.42 -0.11
N THR A 148 -37.15 -6.15 -0.11
CA THR A 148 -35.86 -5.57 0.27
C THR A 148 -35.02 -5.26 -0.96
N VAL A 149 -34.50 -4.04 -1.02
CA VAL A 149 -33.51 -3.60 -2.01
C VAL A 149 -32.19 -3.31 -1.28
N ILE A 150 -31.09 -3.86 -1.80
CA ILE A 150 -29.75 -3.61 -1.28
C ILE A 150 -28.98 -2.77 -2.30
N THR A 151 -28.51 -1.60 -1.88
CA THR A 151 -27.71 -0.68 -2.69
C THR A 151 -26.43 -0.29 -1.95
N TYR A 152 -25.40 0.09 -2.69
CA TYR A 152 -24.16 0.61 -2.11
C TYR A 152 -24.19 2.14 -2.06
N ASP A 153 -23.80 2.69 -0.91
CA ASP A 153 -23.70 4.11 -0.68
C ASP A 153 -22.33 4.68 -1.06
N TRP A 154 -22.20 6.01 -0.98
CA TRP A 154 -21.06 6.78 -1.45
C TRP A 154 -19.69 6.29 -0.95
N SER A 155 -19.60 5.86 0.32
CA SER A 155 -18.35 5.38 0.91
C SER A 155 -17.76 4.17 0.18
N TYR A 156 -18.60 3.33 -0.43
CA TYR A 156 -18.16 2.18 -1.22
C TYR A 156 -17.39 2.61 -2.46
N PHE A 157 -17.93 3.57 -3.21
CA PHE A 157 -17.28 4.09 -4.42
C PHE A 157 -16.00 4.86 -4.08
N VAL A 158 -16.04 5.66 -3.01
CA VAL A 158 -14.85 6.39 -2.52
C VAL A 158 -13.73 5.43 -2.12
N ALA A 159 -14.06 4.29 -1.49
CA ALA A 159 -13.06 3.28 -1.15
C ALA A 159 -12.35 2.72 -2.39
N TRP A 160 -13.09 2.29 -3.41
CA TRP A 160 -12.52 1.77 -4.66
C TRP A 160 -11.71 2.81 -5.43
N VAL A 161 -12.18 4.05 -5.46
CA VAL A 161 -11.43 5.17 -6.04
C VAL A 161 -10.12 5.36 -5.28
N GLY A 162 -10.13 5.30 -3.95
CA GLY A 162 -8.92 5.35 -3.12
C GLY A 162 -7.91 4.24 -3.47
N VAL A 163 -8.39 3.00 -3.64
CA VAL A 163 -7.54 1.88 -4.12
C VAL A 163 -6.92 2.21 -5.47
N GLY A 164 -7.72 2.67 -6.44
CA GLY A 164 -7.24 3.02 -7.78
C GLY A 164 -6.18 4.13 -7.77
N PHE A 165 -6.41 5.20 -7.01
CA PHE A 165 -5.43 6.30 -6.89
C PHE A 165 -4.14 5.87 -6.19
N SER A 166 -4.20 4.94 -5.23
CA SER A 166 -3.00 4.40 -4.60
C SER A 166 -2.13 3.61 -5.60
N LEU A 167 -2.75 2.84 -6.49
CA LEU A 167 -2.05 2.13 -7.58
C LEU A 167 -1.42 3.10 -8.58
N ILE A 168 -2.18 4.09 -9.04
CA ILE A 168 -1.67 5.13 -9.95
C ILE A 168 -0.47 5.84 -9.33
N SER A 169 -0.56 6.20 -8.05
CA SER A 169 0.54 6.84 -7.32
C SER A 169 1.77 5.94 -7.26
N ALA A 170 1.61 4.65 -6.98
CA ALA A 170 2.72 3.69 -6.96
C ALA A 170 3.43 3.60 -8.32
N ILE A 171 2.68 3.61 -9.43
CA ILE A 171 3.24 3.58 -10.79
C ILE A 171 4.01 4.88 -11.08
N LEU A 172 3.42 6.04 -10.77
CA LEU A 172 4.05 7.34 -11.02
C LEU A 172 5.34 7.51 -10.21
N PHE A 173 5.34 7.16 -8.92
CA PHE A 173 6.54 7.22 -8.09
C PHE A 173 7.61 6.21 -8.53
N SER A 174 7.21 5.03 -9.02
CA SER A 174 8.16 4.06 -9.60
C SER A 174 8.83 4.63 -10.85
N GLY A 175 8.06 5.25 -11.74
CA GLY A 175 8.60 5.94 -12.92
C GLY A 175 9.55 7.07 -12.55
N ALA A 176 9.16 7.92 -11.60
CA ALA A 176 9.99 9.00 -11.09
C ALA A 176 11.31 8.49 -10.47
N ALA A 177 11.26 7.39 -9.72
CA ALA A 177 12.45 6.75 -9.15
C ALA A 177 13.45 6.31 -10.23
N ILE A 178 12.95 5.68 -11.31
CA ILE A 178 13.78 5.22 -12.43
C ILE A 178 14.45 6.41 -13.13
N CYS A 179 13.69 7.48 -13.42
CA CYS A 179 14.23 8.69 -14.04
C CYS A 179 15.32 9.33 -13.17
N LEU A 180 15.05 9.55 -11.87
CA LEU A 180 16.00 10.15 -10.94
C LEU A 180 17.27 9.31 -10.76
N ARG A 181 17.13 7.98 -10.74
CA ARG A 181 18.27 7.08 -10.68
C ARG A 181 19.13 7.18 -11.94
N SER A 182 18.50 7.20 -13.12
CA SER A 182 19.22 7.36 -14.39
C SER A 182 19.95 8.70 -14.49
N GLU A 183 19.34 9.79 -14.04
CA GLU A 183 20.00 11.11 -13.97
C GLU A 183 21.21 11.07 -13.05
N ARG A 184 21.07 10.50 -11.84
CA ARG A 184 22.16 10.37 -10.89
C ARG A 184 23.31 9.53 -11.41
N GLU A 185 23.02 8.40 -12.05
CA GLU A 185 24.05 7.53 -12.66
C GLU A 185 24.81 8.26 -13.78
N LYS A 186 24.14 9.12 -14.56
CA LYS A 186 24.77 9.98 -15.57
C LYS A 186 25.67 11.05 -14.94
N GLU A 187 25.21 11.70 -13.88
CA GLU A 187 26.00 12.71 -13.14
C GLU A 187 27.24 12.08 -12.51
N GLU A 188 27.11 10.91 -11.89
CA GLU A 188 28.23 10.16 -11.31
C GLU A 188 29.24 9.74 -12.39
N ALA A 189 28.78 9.29 -13.56
CA ALA A 189 29.65 8.95 -14.69
C ALA A 189 30.43 10.15 -15.24
N VAL A 190 29.78 11.32 -15.37
CA VAL A 190 30.44 12.56 -15.79
C VAL A 190 31.44 13.04 -14.73
N ASN A 191 31.08 13.00 -13.45
CA ASN A 191 31.96 13.45 -12.36
C ASN A 191 33.21 12.53 -12.22
N MET A 192 33.06 11.22 -12.44
CA MET A 192 34.18 10.27 -12.48
C MET A 192 35.22 10.61 -13.57
N GLN A 193 34.81 11.21 -14.69
CA GLN A 193 35.75 11.65 -15.73
C GLN A 193 36.65 12.81 -15.26
N TYR A 194 36.18 13.67 -14.34
CA TYR A 194 36.97 14.76 -13.76
C TYR A 194 37.91 14.31 -12.63
N LEU A 195 37.68 13.14 -12.05
CA LEU A 195 38.52 12.53 -11.00
C LEU A 195 39.58 11.56 -11.56
N MET A 196 39.60 11.34 -12.88
CA MET A 196 40.64 10.54 -13.52
C MET A 196 41.98 11.26 -13.34
N PRO A 197 43.02 10.62 -12.76
CA PRO A 197 44.28 11.31 -12.49
C PRO A 197 44.89 11.79 -13.82
N VAL A 198 44.97 13.11 -14.00
CA VAL A 198 45.73 13.80 -15.06
C VAL A 198 47.24 13.74 -14.74
N TYR A 199 47.68 12.62 -14.15
CA TYR A 199 49.08 12.26 -14.05
C TYR A 199 49.20 10.83 -14.56
N PRO A 200 50.10 10.55 -15.52
CA PRO A 200 50.44 9.17 -15.82
C PRO A 200 50.94 8.59 -14.51
N GLN A 201 50.17 7.66 -13.93
CA GLN A 201 50.64 6.82 -12.85
C GLN A 201 51.87 6.13 -13.42
N LYS A 202 53.06 6.60 -13.03
CA LYS A 202 54.32 5.95 -13.39
C LYS A 202 54.13 4.49 -13.01
N GLN A 203 54.19 3.62 -14.02
CA GLN A 203 54.15 2.18 -13.85
C GLN A 203 55.01 1.82 -12.65
N GLN A 204 54.37 1.35 -11.60
CA GLN A 204 55.07 0.67 -10.53
C GLN A 204 55.41 -0.71 -11.10
N TYR A 205 56.51 -0.72 -11.86
CA TYR A 205 57.09 -1.92 -12.44
C TYR A 205 57.28 -2.93 -11.32
N ALA A 206 56.49 -4.01 -11.37
CA ALA A 206 56.74 -5.21 -10.62
C ALA A 206 58.14 -5.70 -11.00
N TYR A 207 59.04 -5.68 -10.03
CA TYR A 207 60.42 -6.14 -10.18
C TYR A 207 60.42 -7.66 -10.38
N ALA A 208 60.37 -8.10 -11.63
CA ALA A 208 60.68 -9.47 -12.02
C ALA A 208 62.17 -9.53 -12.37
N GLY A 209 62.91 -10.34 -11.61
CA GLY A 209 64.36 -10.46 -11.72
C GLY A 209 64.83 -11.14 -13.00
N TYR A 210 66.08 -10.81 -13.30
CA TYR A 210 67.05 -11.40 -14.23
C TYR A 210 67.11 -10.93 -15.70
N PRO A 211 68.33 -10.80 -16.27
CA PRO A 211 68.64 -9.84 -17.31
C PRO A 211 68.93 -10.45 -18.69
N ALA A 212 69.02 -9.55 -19.68
CA ALA A 212 69.70 -9.63 -20.98
C ALA A 212 68.86 -10.05 -22.21
N PRO A 213 69.28 -9.70 -23.46
CA PRO A 213 70.17 -8.62 -23.90
C PRO A 213 69.56 -7.72 -25.00
N TYR A 214 70.19 -6.55 -25.14
CA TYR A 214 70.00 -5.57 -26.22
C TYR A 214 70.20 -6.17 -27.62
N TYR A 215 69.35 -5.78 -28.57
CA TYR A 215 69.74 -5.69 -29.98
C TYR A 215 69.17 -4.41 -30.63
N HIS A 216 70.05 -3.76 -31.39
CA HIS A 216 70.03 -2.37 -31.80
C HIS A 216 69.25 -2.10 -33.11
N GLY A 217 68.71 -0.88 -33.24
CA GLY A 217 68.34 -0.23 -34.50
C GLY A 217 68.40 1.30 -34.33
N PRO A 218 68.86 2.07 -35.34
CA PRO A 218 69.97 3.00 -35.14
C PRO A 218 69.53 4.45 -34.84
N GLN A 219 70.04 5.01 -33.74
CA GLN A 219 70.11 6.46 -33.58
C GLN A 219 71.42 6.97 -34.17
N TYR A 220 71.26 7.84 -35.16
CA TYR A 220 72.29 8.70 -35.75
C TYR A 220 73.17 9.37 -34.69
N ALA A 221 74.47 9.41 -34.97
CA ALA A 221 75.43 10.38 -34.44
C ALA A 221 76.35 10.81 -35.61
N PRO A 222 77.14 11.91 -35.59
CA PRO A 222 77.36 12.92 -34.54
C PRO A 222 77.44 14.42 -35.00
N GLY A 223 77.10 15.37 -34.10
CA GLY A 223 77.61 16.77 -34.02
C GLY A 223 77.22 17.80 -35.10
N PRO A 224 77.65 19.09 -35.02
CA PRO A 224 78.17 19.88 -33.88
C PRO A 224 77.50 21.28 -33.70
N GLY A 225 77.50 21.79 -32.46
CA GLY A 225 77.78 23.20 -32.14
C GLY A 225 76.83 24.36 -32.55
N PRO A 226 76.99 25.54 -31.90
CA PRO A 226 76.02 26.64 -31.88
C PRO A 226 76.36 27.78 -32.85
N TYR A 227 75.41 28.54 -33.42
CA TYR A 227 75.62 29.94 -33.88
C TYR A 227 74.29 30.72 -34.13
N SER A 228 74.16 31.82 -33.37
CA SER A 228 73.78 33.22 -33.73
C SER A 228 72.69 33.59 -34.76
N TYR A 229 71.91 34.60 -34.31
CA TYR A 229 70.85 35.44 -34.91
C TYR A 229 69.43 34.88 -34.93
#